data_AF-A0A441ZIG7-F1
#
_entry.id   AF-A0A441ZIG7-F1
#
_cell.length_a   1.000
_cell.length_b   1.000
_cell.length_c   1.000
_cell.angle_alpha   90.00
_cell.angle_beta   90.00
_cell.angle_gamma   90.00
#
_symmetry.space_group_name_H-M   'P 1'
#
loop_
_entity.id
_entity.type
_entity.pdbx_description
1 polymer ?
#
loop_
_entity_poly.entity_id
_entity_poly.type
_entity_poly.pdbx_seq_one_letter_code
_entity_poly.pdbx_strand_id
1 'polypeptide(L)'
;MRAVRERFGLSIDHVKRAVGLCEREPAFEDDFLLALAWVDCDSLAVNVKGDRAKWNSKMALRRLDSIYGPGEVARAPASSSP
;
A
#
# COMPACT_ATOMS: atom_id res chain seq x y z
N MET A 1 2.90 -2.28 -13.33
CA MET A 1 3.55 -3.15 -12.31
C MET A 1 5.06 -2.97 -12.19
N ARG A 2 5.87 -3.12 -13.25
CA ARG A 2 7.36 -2.97 -13.16
C ARG A 2 7.81 -1.61 -12.57
N ALA A 3 7.27 -0.50 -13.08
CA ALA A 3 7.61 0.85 -12.62
C ALA A 3 7.24 1.12 -11.15
N VAL A 4 6.16 0.50 -10.66
CA VAL A 4 5.71 0.62 -9.25
C VAL A 4 6.65 -0.17 -8.34
N ARG A 5 7.04 -1.39 -8.75
CA ARG A 5 8.02 -2.21 -8.03
C ARG A 5 9.38 -1.51 -7.91
N GLU A 6 9.85 -0.90 -9.00
CA GLU A 6 11.12 -0.17 -9.03
C GLU A 6 11.08 1.10 -8.18
N ARG A 7 9.95 1.81 -8.11
CA ARG A 7 9.76 2.97 -7.22
C ARG A 7 9.73 2.61 -5.73
N PHE A 8 9.11 1.48 -5.38
CA PHE A 8 9.04 1.03 -3.99
C PHE A 8 10.26 0.22 -3.53
N GLY A 9 11.05 -0.34 -4.46
CA GLY A 9 12.19 -1.21 -4.15
C GLY A 9 11.78 -2.61 -3.63
N LEU A 10 10.58 -3.09 -3.96
CA LEU A 10 10.00 -4.29 -3.37
C LEU A 10 10.22 -5.56 -4.20
N SER A 11 10.20 -6.72 -3.53
CA SER A 11 10.27 -8.03 -4.18
C SER A 11 8.95 -8.40 -4.87
N ILE A 12 8.99 -9.41 -5.75
CA ILE A 12 7.77 -9.93 -6.39
C ILE A 12 6.78 -10.54 -5.38
N ASP A 13 7.27 -11.02 -4.24
CA ASP A 13 6.41 -11.60 -3.20
C ASP A 13 5.58 -10.53 -2.49
N HIS A 14 6.12 -9.32 -2.30
CA HIS A 14 5.35 -8.19 -1.79
C HIS A 14 4.20 -7.84 -2.74
N VAL A 15 4.45 -7.87 -4.05
CA VAL A 15 3.43 -7.62 -5.08
C VAL A 15 2.32 -8.67 -5.00
N LYS A 16 2.66 -9.96 -4.92
CA LYS A 16 1.67 -11.04 -4.79
C LYS A 16 0.83 -10.90 -3.52
N ARG A 17 1.47 -10.57 -2.39
CA ARG A 17 0.79 -10.33 -1.12
C ARG A 17 -0.17 -9.14 -1.21
N ALA A 18 0.22 -8.06 -1.88
CA ALA A 18 -0.62 -6.87 -2.07
C ALA A 18 -1.85 -7.17 -2.95
N VAL A 19 -1.68 -7.95 -4.03
CA VAL A 19 -2.81 -8.40 -4.86
C VAL A 19 -3.80 -9.21 -4.02
N GLY A 20 -3.32 -10.22 -3.28
CA GLY A 20 -4.20 -10.99 -2.41
C GLY A 20 -4.79 -10.17 -1.25
N LEU A 21 -4.20 -9.03 -0.87
CA LEU A 21 -4.81 -8.11 0.09
C LEU A 21 -6.00 -7.38 -0.55
N CYS A 22 -5.84 -6.86 -1.78
CA CYS A 22 -6.91 -6.18 -2.53
C CYS A 22 -8.12 -7.10 -2.77
N GLU A 23 -7.88 -8.40 -2.99
CA GLU A 23 -8.95 -9.39 -3.22
C GLU A 23 -9.75 -9.75 -1.96
N ARG A 24 -9.17 -9.58 -0.76
CA ARG A 24 -9.76 -10.09 0.49
C ARG A 24 -10.25 -9.00 1.43
N GLU A 25 -9.68 -7.81 1.32
CA GLU A 25 -9.91 -6.71 2.25
C GLU A 25 -10.53 -5.53 1.50
N PRO A 26 -11.83 -5.22 1.74
CA PRO A 26 -12.52 -4.13 1.05
C PRO A 26 -11.84 -2.76 1.20
N ALA A 27 -11.04 -2.57 2.26
CA ALA A 27 -10.27 -1.36 2.48
C ALA A 27 -9.18 -1.10 1.41
N PHE A 28 -8.87 -2.08 0.57
CA PHE A 28 -7.84 -2.01 -0.47
C PHE A 28 -8.37 -2.34 -1.88
N GLU A 29 -9.68 -2.55 -2.05
CA GLU A 29 -10.31 -3.09 -3.27
C GLU A 29 -9.88 -2.35 -4.55
N ASP A 30 -9.67 -1.03 -4.46
CA ASP A 30 -9.21 -0.19 -5.58
C ASP A 30 -7.90 0.57 -5.29
N ASP A 31 -7.22 0.27 -4.18
CA ASP A 31 -6.00 0.98 -3.78
C ASP A 31 -4.79 0.04 -3.66
N PHE A 32 -4.34 -0.40 -4.83
CA PHE A 32 -3.17 -1.28 -4.95
C PHE A 32 -1.88 -0.64 -4.43
N LEU A 33 -1.74 0.69 -4.50
CA LEU A 33 -0.58 1.39 -3.97
C LEU A 33 -0.59 1.37 -2.44
N LEU A 34 -1.77 1.57 -1.82
CA LEU A 34 -1.95 1.41 -0.39
C LEU A 34 -1.71 -0.03 0.05
N ALA A 35 -2.19 -1.03 -0.69
CA ALA A 35 -1.90 -2.43 -0.39
C ALA A 35 -0.40 -2.73 -0.44
N LEU A 36 0.33 -2.23 -1.44
CA LEU A 36 1.78 -2.37 -1.52
C LEU A 36 2.51 -1.70 -0.36
N ALA A 37 2.17 -0.46 -0.06
CA ALA A 37 2.76 0.29 1.05
C ALA A 37 2.45 -0.38 2.41
N TRP A 38 1.26 -0.96 2.55
CA TRP A 38 0.86 -1.69 3.74
C TRP A 38 1.66 -2.98 3.91
N VAL A 39 1.84 -3.76 2.83
CA VAL A 39 2.66 -4.99 2.86
C VAL A 39 4.13 -4.69 3.14
N ASP A 40 4.67 -3.57 2.61
CA ASP A 40 6.01 -3.07 2.96
C ASP A 40 6.10 -2.79 4.47
N CYS A 41 5.17 -2.01 5.02
CA CYS A 41 5.11 -1.72 6.46
C CYS A 41 4.97 -2.98 7.32
N ASP A 42 4.16 -3.94 6.87
CA ASP A 42 3.95 -5.20 7.55
C ASP A 42 5.24 -6.03 7.65
N SER A 43 6.10 -5.98 6.62
CA SER A 43 7.41 -6.63 6.65
C SER A 43 8.36 -6.02 7.70
N LEU A 44 8.16 -4.75 8.04
CA LEU A 44 8.97 -3.98 9.00
C LEU A 44 8.40 -4.00 10.43
N ALA A 45 7.16 -4.48 10.62
CA ALA A 45 6.40 -4.37 11.87
C ALA A 45 6.82 -5.37 12.97
N VAL A 46 8.04 -5.91 12.93
CA VAL A 46 8.54 -6.99 13.81
C VAL A 46 8.50 -6.66 15.31
N ASN A 47 8.52 -5.37 15.68
CA ASN A 47 8.57 -4.91 17.08
C ASN A 47 7.47 -3.89 17.44
N VAL A 48 6.40 -3.82 16.66
CA VAL A 48 5.28 -2.90 16.95
C VAL A 48 4.51 -3.39 18.18
N LYS A 49 4.48 -2.58 19.24
CA LYS A 49 3.66 -2.83 20.43
C LYS A 49 2.23 -2.34 20.19
N GLY A 50 1.23 -3.20 20.39
CA GLY A 50 -0.19 -2.87 20.23
C GLY A 50 -0.78 -3.38 18.92
N ASP A 51 -1.76 -2.65 18.38
CA ASP A 51 -2.45 -3.03 17.15
C ASP A 51 -1.56 -2.78 15.91
N ARG A 52 -0.97 -3.87 15.42
CA ARG A 52 -0.12 -3.89 14.23
C ARG A 52 -0.87 -3.45 12.97
N ALA A 53 -2.13 -3.84 12.79
CA ALA A 53 -2.88 -3.49 11.59
C ALA A 53 -3.11 -1.98 11.52
N LYS A 54 -3.50 -1.38 12.65
CA LYS A 54 -3.66 0.07 12.77
C LYS A 54 -2.35 0.83 12.55
N TRP A 55 -1.24 0.31 13.08
CA TRP A 55 0.08 0.89 12.85
C TRP A 55 0.49 0.83 11.38
N ASN A 56 0.33 -0.33 10.73
CA ASN A 56 0.62 -0.53 9.32
C ASN A 56 -0.15 0.45 8.44
N SER A 57 -1.47 0.61 8.65
CA SER A 57 -2.28 1.53 7.85
C SER A 57 -1.83 2.99 8.00
N LYS A 58 -1.45 3.41 9.21
CA LYS A 58 -0.91 4.76 9.44
C LYS A 58 0.44 4.96 8.75
N MET A 59 1.31 3.96 8.79
CA MET A 59 2.65 4.05 8.17
C MET A 59 2.60 3.94 6.65
N ALA A 60 1.69 3.13 6.11
CA ALA A 60 1.46 2.98 4.68
C ALA A 60 1.08 4.32 4.03
N LEU A 61 0.14 5.05 4.63
CA LEU A 61 -0.26 6.38 4.17
C LEU A 61 0.93 7.37 4.17
N ARG A 62 1.71 7.41 5.24
CA ARG A 62 2.93 8.25 5.32
C ARG A 62 3.98 7.87 4.28
N ARG A 63 4.12 6.56 3.98
CA ARG A 63 5.05 6.05 2.97
C ARG A 63 4.64 6.55 1.58
N LEU A 64 3.34 6.49 1.28
CA LEU A 64 2.80 6.99 0.02
C LEU A 64 3.01 8.50 -0.13
N ASP A 65 2.73 9.28 0.91
CA ASP A 65 3.00 10.72 0.93
C ASP A 65 4.48 11.04 0.66
N SER A 66 5.41 10.22 1.15
CA SER A 66 6.85 10.42 0.92
C SER A 66 7.30 10.08 -0.50
N ILE A 67 6.62 9.16 -1.20
CA ILE A 67 7.00 8.70 -2.55
C ILE A 67 6.39 9.60 -3.63
N TYR A 68 5.16 10.07 -3.40
CA TYR A 68 4.35 10.80 -4.38
C TYR A 68 4.12 12.27 -4.00
N GLY A 69 4.54 12.67 -2.80
CA GLY A 69 4.28 14.00 -2.27
C GLY A 69 2.87 14.12 -1.67
N PRO A 70 2.64 15.13 -0.79
CA PRO A 70 1.34 15.35 -0.19
C PRO A 70 0.33 15.76 -1.28
N GLY A 71 -0.70 14.93 -1.49
CA GLY A 71 -1.86 15.24 -2.35
C GLY A 71 -2.02 14.42 -3.63
N GLU A 72 -1.04 13.61 -4.04
CA GLU A 72 -1.19 12.68 -5.18
C GLU A 72 -1.96 11.40 -4.79
N VAL A 73 -1.83 10.95 -3.54
CA VAL A 73 -2.48 9.72 -3.02
C VAL A 73 -4.01 9.88 -2.88
N ALA A 74 -4.48 11.11 -2.65
CA ALA A 74 -5.90 11.44 -2.59
C ALA A 74 -6.59 11.43 -3.97
N ARG A 75 -5.85 11.16 -5.06
CA ARG A 75 -6.33 11.19 -6.45
C ARG A 75 -6.02 9.88 -7.18
N ALA A 76 -6.33 8.73 -6.60
CA ALA A 76 -6.74 7.62 -7.48
C ALA A 76 -8.07 8.07 -8.13
N PRO A 77 -8.15 8.21 -9.46
CA PRO A 77 -9.35 8.74 -10.10
C PRO A 77 -10.52 7.80 -9.83
N ALA A 78 -11.62 8.36 -9.30
CA ALA A 78 -12.92 7.72 -9.33
C ALA A 78 -13.17 7.21 -10.76
N SER A 79 -13.46 5.91 -10.86
CA SER A 79 -13.78 5.20 -12.08
C SER A 79 -14.45 6.10 -13.12
N SER A 80 -13.72 6.43 -14.18
CA SER A 80 -14.35 6.98 -15.39
C SER A 80 -14.82 5.78 -16.21
N SER A 81 -16.01 5.29 -15.88
CA SER A 81 -16.77 4.38 -16.74
C SER A 81 -17.41 5.20 -17.87
N PRO A 82 -17.25 4.84 -19.15
CA PRO A 82 -18.26 5.08 -20.16
C PRO A 82 -19.47 4.17 -19.97
#